data_AF-A0A0L6UPK4-F1
#
_entry.id   AF-A0A0L6UPK4-F1
#
_cell.length_a   1.000
_cell.length_b   1.000
_cell.length_c   1.000
_cell.angle_alpha   90.00
_cell.angle_beta   90.00
_cell.angle_gamma   90.00
#
_symmetry.space_group_name_H-M   'P 1'
#
loop_
_entity.id
_entity.type
_entity.pdbx_description
1 polymer ?
#
loop_
_entity_poly.entity_id
_entity_poly.type
_entity_poly.pdbx_seq_one_letter_code
_entity_poly.pdbx_strand_id
1 'polypeptide(L)'
;MLDLQELYDNLNSKKGTLSKSQDVQLRTILTSKLDSSIHANVIDHNNEKDARAIWKSISNYFACSQASNRARVFKELLCLKFNSSNIPGFITSVRTILAQFHEFGIDLPEDIFTYMILDKLPLALDNVSERITHSDKEITPELALEQLRVYHNDQQAMGGGSGSKNDPIALLTDNSRKCKKNAHNPLSGHSESNCWMLYPERRPAHLPRSSGNCTEATTGKN
;
A
#
# COMPACT_ATOMS: atom_id res chain seq x y z
N MET A 1 22.40 -15.00 17.42
CA MET A 1 22.14 -16.33 16.84
C MET A 1 23.06 -17.32 17.56
N LEU A 2 22.55 -18.44 18.10
CA LEU A 2 23.42 -19.45 18.71
C LEU A 2 24.31 -20.01 17.59
N ASP A 3 25.62 -19.86 17.71
CA ASP A 3 26.56 -20.54 16.84
C ASP A 3 26.69 -22.00 17.32
N LEU A 4 26.07 -22.92 16.59
CA LEU A 4 26.12 -24.36 16.88
C LEU A 4 27.29 -25.05 16.17
N GLN A 5 28.34 -24.31 15.80
CA GLN A 5 29.59 -24.87 15.28
C GLN A 5 29.34 -25.81 14.07
N GLU A 6 28.52 -25.35 13.12
CA GLU A 6 28.10 -26.09 11.91
C GLU A 6 27.26 -27.36 12.16
N LEU A 7 26.83 -27.64 13.40
CA LEU A 7 26.01 -28.81 13.74
C LEU A 7 24.51 -28.58 13.57
N TYR A 8 24.09 -27.37 13.18
CA TYR A 8 22.68 -27.00 13.03
C TYR A 8 21.94 -27.93 12.06
N ASP A 9 22.54 -28.23 10.90
CA ASP A 9 21.91 -29.08 9.88
C ASP A 9 21.80 -30.53 10.36
N ASN A 10 22.80 -31.02 11.10
CA ASN A 10 22.77 -32.36 11.70
C ASN A 10 21.75 -32.49 12.84
N LEU A 11 21.39 -31.37 13.48
CA LEU A 11 20.40 -31.31 14.54
C LEU A 11 18.97 -31.21 14.00
N ASN A 12 18.77 -30.49 12.89
CA ASN A 12 17.44 -30.24 12.28
C ASN A 12 17.07 -31.20 11.14
N SER A 13 18.03 -31.87 10.49
CA SER A 13 17.74 -32.79 9.40
C SER A 13 17.09 -34.09 9.88
N LYS A 14 16.05 -34.55 9.17
CA LYS A 14 15.39 -35.85 9.43
C LYS A 14 16.35 -37.06 9.37
N LYS A 15 17.49 -36.92 8.69
CA LYS A 15 18.55 -37.94 8.55
C LYS A 15 19.85 -37.58 9.29
N GLY A 16 19.82 -36.53 10.11
CA GLY A 16 20.99 -35.99 10.81
C GLY A 16 21.66 -36.98 11.77
N THR A 17 22.88 -37.35 11.44
CA THR A 17 23.92 -38.08 12.21
C THR A 17 24.61 -37.26 13.32
N LEU A 18 24.38 -37.45 14.62
CA LEU A 18 25.30 -36.93 15.66
C LEU A 18 26.24 -38.03 16.15
N SER A 19 27.55 -37.75 16.18
CA SER A 19 28.51 -38.58 16.91
C SER A 19 28.32 -38.44 18.43
N LYS A 20 28.82 -39.40 19.21
CA LYS A 20 28.74 -39.36 20.69
C LYS A 20 29.34 -38.09 21.28
N SER A 21 30.45 -37.61 20.72
CA SER A 21 31.12 -36.38 21.18
C SER A 21 30.26 -35.14 20.89
N GLN A 22 29.72 -35.04 19.67
CA GLN A 22 28.85 -33.93 19.26
C GLN A 22 27.55 -33.90 20.06
N ASP A 23 26.97 -35.06 20.36
CA ASP A 23 25.78 -35.16 21.20
C ASP A 23 26.02 -34.62 22.62
N VAL A 24 27.11 -35.03 23.28
CA VAL A 24 27.47 -34.53 24.62
C VAL A 24 27.74 -33.03 24.60
N GLN A 25 28.45 -32.52 23.59
CA GLN A 25 28.71 -31.09 23.44
C GLN A 25 27.41 -30.30 23.27
N LEU A 26 26.53 -30.71 22.36
CA LEU A 26 25.26 -30.04 22.11
C LEU A 26 24.35 -30.09 23.33
N ARG A 27 24.26 -31.22 24.04
CA ARG A 27 23.52 -31.30 25.30
C ARG A 27 24.02 -30.29 26.32
N THR A 28 25.34 -30.18 26.48
CA THR A 28 25.96 -29.23 27.42
C THR A 28 25.64 -27.78 27.04
N ILE A 29 25.73 -27.45 25.75
CA ILE A 29 25.42 -26.11 25.24
C ILE A 29 23.93 -25.79 25.43
N LEU A 30 23.04 -26.70 25.04
CA LEU A 30 21.59 -26.50 25.14
C LEU A 30 21.16 -26.32 26.60
N THR A 31 21.58 -27.22 27.49
CA THR A 31 21.23 -27.14 28.92
C THR A 31 21.83 -25.89 29.58
N SER A 32 23.05 -25.48 29.24
CA SER A 32 23.66 -24.28 29.83
C SER A 32 23.06 -22.95 29.34
N LYS A 33 22.45 -22.94 28.16
CA LYS A 33 21.80 -21.75 27.58
C LYS A 33 20.33 -21.62 27.92
N LEU A 34 19.68 -22.70 28.36
CA LEU A 34 18.31 -22.67 28.84
C LEU A 34 18.26 -22.08 30.25
N ASP A 35 17.27 -21.24 30.51
CA ASP A 35 16.99 -20.76 31.86
C ASP A 35 16.54 -21.93 32.75
N SER A 36 17.07 -22.02 33.97
CA SER A 36 16.74 -23.12 34.90
C SER A 36 15.24 -23.28 35.18
N SER A 37 14.45 -22.20 35.12
CA SER A 37 13.00 -22.21 35.35
C SER A 37 12.22 -23.00 34.29
N ILE A 38 12.77 -23.14 33.09
CA ILE A 38 12.11 -23.88 31.99
C ILE A 38 12.69 -25.27 31.79
N HIS A 39 13.81 -25.64 32.44
CA HIS A 39 14.48 -26.93 32.25
C HIS A 39 13.52 -28.11 32.42
N ALA A 40 12.75 -28.13 33.51
CA ALA A 40 11.80 -29.20 33.79
C ALA A 40 10.66 -29.33 32.76
N ASN A 41 10.43 -28.29 31.95
CA ASN A 41 9.39 -28.29 30.91
C ASN A 41 9.91 -28.77 29.55
N VAL A 42 11.23 -28.74 29.31
CA VAL A 42 11.84 -29.14 28.04
C VAL A 42 12.74 -30.37 28.15
N ILE A 43 13.34 -30.63 29.32
CA ILE A 43 14.25 -31.74 29.56
C ILE A 43 13.61 -32.70 30.57
N ASP A 44 13.48 -33.96 30.19
CA ASP A 44 12.95 -35.04 31.02
C ASP A 44 13.87 -36.27 31.00
N HIS A 45 13.55 -37.28 31.82
CA HIS A 45 14.33 -38.51 31.91
C HIS A 45 14.41 -39.32 30.60
N ASN A 46 13.54 -39.05 29.61
CA ASN A 46 13.51 -39.75 28.33
C ASN A 46 14.43 -39.07 27.31
N ASN A 47 14.51 -37.73 27.33
CA ASN A 47 15.25 -36.95 26.35
C ASN A 47 16.61 -36.44 26.87
N GLU A 48 16.88 -36.50 28.18
CA GLU A 48 18.07 -35.89 28.79
C GLU A 48 19.41 -36.35 28.19
N LYS A 49 19.42 -37.51 27.51
CA LYS A 49 20.61 -38.16 26.91
C LYS A 49 20.69 -38.04 25.39
N ASP A 50 19.77 -37.32 24.74
CA ASP A 50 19.75 -37.14 23.28
C ASP A 50 19.61 -35.65 22.93
N ALA A 51 20.66 -35.08 22.36
CA ALA A 51 20.70 -33.67 21.97
C ALA A 51 19.59 -33.29 20.98
N ARG A 52 19.26 -34.17 20.04
CA ARG A 52 18.18 -33.94 19.06
C ARG A 52 16.83 -34.00 19.74
N ALA A 53 16.64 -34.92 20.68
CA ALA A 53 15.40 -35.00 21.45
C ALA A 53 15.19 -33.74 22.31
N ILE A 54 16.24 -33.26 22.99
CA ILE A 54 16.21 -31.98 23.73
C ILE A 54 15.93 -30.81 22.78
N TRP A 55 16.65 -30.71 21.65
CA TRP A 55 16.42 -29.64 20.68
C TRP A 55 15.01 -29.65 20.11
N LYS A 56 14.48 -30.84 19.80
CA LYS A 56 13.10 -31.02 19.35
C LYS A 56 12.12 -30.63 20.45
N SER A 57 12.40 -30.95 21.72
CA SER A 57 11.58 -30.55 22.86
C SER A 57 11.59 -29.04 23.08
N ILE A 58 12.76 -28.39 23.03
CA ILE A 58 12.90 -26.92 23.08
C ILE A 58 12.13 -26.29 21.93
N SER A 59 12.41 -26.75 20.71
CA SER A 59 11.75 -26.29 19.51
C SER A 59 10.25 -26.46 19.63
N ASN A 60 9.76 -27.62 20.09
CA ASN A 60 8.35 -27.86 20.32
C ASN A 60 7.77 -27.04 21.47
N TYR A 61 8.49 -26.77 22.56
CA TYR A 61 7.97 -26.01 23.69
C TYR A 61 7.82 -24.53 23.33
N PHE A 62 8.80 -23.97 22.63
CA PHE A 62 8.72 -22.60 22.12
C PHE A 62 7.84 -22.51 20.85
N ALA A 63 7.77 -23.57 20.04
CA ALA A 63 6.81 -23.71 18.94
C ALA A 63 5.42 -24.18 19.41
N CYS A 64 5.21 -24.58 20.67
CA CYS A 64 3.92 -25.04 21.22
C CYS A 64 2.92 -23.87 21.30
N SER A 65 3.42 -22.68 21.03
CA SER A 65 2.60 -21.52 20.76
C SER A 65 2.11 -21.46 19.30
N GLN A 66 2.33 -22.44 18.41
CA GLN A 66 1.90 -22.33 17.00
C GLN A 66 0.39 -22.06 16.84
N ALA A 67 -0.51 -22.78 17.51
CA ALA A 67 -1.95 -22.48 17.42
C ALA A 67 -2.31 -21.15 18.11
N SER A 68 -1.70 -20.87 19.27
CA SER A 68 -1.95 -19.65 20.05
C SER A 68 -1.40 -18.38 19.36
N ASN A 69 -0.21 -18.47 18.76
CA ASN A 69 0.44 -17.44 17.97
C ASN A 69 -0.30 -17.24 16.66
N ARG A 70 -0.69 -18.32 15.97
CA ARG A 70 -1.53 -18.21 14.78
C ARG A 70 -2.86 -17.54 15.14
N ALA A 71 -3.51 -17.94 16.24
CA ALA A 71 -4.71 -17.29 16.73
C ALA A 71 -4.49 -15.83 17.13
N ARG A 72 -3.34 -15.49 17.72
CA ARG A 72 -2.98 -14.12 18.10
C ARG A 72 -2.80 -13.22 16.87
N VAL A 73 -2.06 -13.69 15.87
CA VAL A 73 -1.82 -12.98 14.61
C VAL A 73 -3.11 -12.87 13.80
N PHE A 74 -3.92 -13.93 13.76
CA PHE A 74 -5.25 -13.87 13.15
C PHE A 74 -6.18 -12.90 13.87
N LYS A 75 -6.14 -12.88 15.22
CA LYS A 75 -6.88 -11.90 16.03
C LYS A 75 -6.39 -10.47 15.78
N GLU A 76 -5.10 -10.28 15.55
CA GLU A 76 -4.54 -8.97 15.17
C GLU A 76 -5.15 -8.48 13.85
N LEU A 77 -5.28 -9.34 12.84
CA LEU A 77 -6.00 -9.02 11.60
C LEU A 77 -7.47 -8.65 11.85
N LEU A 78 -8.18 -9.46 12.64
CA LEU A 78 -9.60 -9.24 12.92
C LEU A 78 -9.86 -7.94 13.70
N CYS A 79 -8.97 -7.59 14.63
CA CYS A 79 -9.08 -6.39 15.45
C CYS A 79 -8.48 -5.15 14.80
N LEU A 80 -7.77 -5.29 13.67
CA LEU A 80 -7.21 -4.16 12.93
C LEU A 80 -8.35 -3.24 12.48
N LYS A 81 -8.22 -1.95 12.79
CA LYS A 81 -9.20 -0.93 12.40
C LYS A 81 -8.59 0.00 11.36
N PHE A 82 -9.38 0.34 10.35
CA PHE A 82 -8.99 1.36 9.41
C PHE A 82 -8.96 2.74 10.09
N ASN A 83 -7.92 3.51 9.80
CA ASN A 83 -7.76 4.89 10.27
C ASN A 83 -7.59 5.81 9.06
N SER A 84 -8.62 6.61 8.76
CA SER A 84 -8.61 7.55 7.64
C SER A 84 -7.53 8.62 7.74
N SER A 85 -7.09 8.96 8.95
CA SER A 85 -6.03 9.95 9.18
C SER A 85 -4.61 9.36 9.02
N ASN A 86 -4.48 8.03 8.98
CA ASN A 86 -3.19 7.35 8.84
C ASN A 86 -3.30 6.10 7.96
N ILE A 87 -3.68 6.30 6.69
CA ILE A 87 -3.72 5.24 5.68
C ILE A 87 -2.36 4.53 5.52
N PRO A 88 -1.20 5.24 5.49
CA PRO A 88 0.11 4.57 5.43
C PRO A 88 0.39 3.64 6.62
N GLY A 89 -0.04 4.04 7.83
CA GLY A 89 0.06 3.20 9.02
C GLY A 89 -0.77 1.93 8.89
N PHE A 90 -2.02 2.04 8.43
CA PHE A 90 -2.87 0.88 8.15
C PHE A 90 -2.23 -0.07 7.13
N ILE A 91 -1.73 0.46 5.99
CA ILE A 91 -1.03 -0.33 4.96
C ILE A 91 0.17 -1.09 5.57
N THR A 92 0.95 -0.40 6.41
CA THR A 92 2.11 -1.00 7.08
C THR A 92 1.69 -2.14 8.00
N SER A 93 0.65 -1.93 8.83
CA SER A 93 0.13 -2.96 9.73
C SER A 93 -0.35 -4.20 8.96
N VAL A 94 -1.08 -4.02 7.84
CA VAL A 94 -1.52 -5.15 7.01
C VAL A 94 -0.32 -5.92 6.44
N ARG A 95 0.72 -5.22 5.96
CA ARG A 95 1.95 -5.88 5.46
C ARG A 95 2.68 -6.65 6.56
N THR A 96 2.76 -6.10 7.77
CA THR A 96 3.36 -6.79 8.92
C THR A 96 2.59 -8.06 9.26
N ILE A 97 1.25 -7.99 9.29
CA ILE A 97 0.40 -9.14 9.55
C ILE A 97 0.56 -10.19 8.44
N LEU A 98 0.57 -9.78 7.16
CA LEU A 98 0.78 -10.70 6.03
C LEU A 98 2.13 -11.44 6.14
N ALA A 99 3.20 -10.73 6.49
CA ALA A 99 4.50 -11.36 6.73
C ALA A 99 4.47 -12.35 7.91
N GLN A 100 3.78 -12.00 9.00
CA GLN A 100 3.60 -12.90 10.14
C GLN A 100 2.75 -14.13 9.77
N PHE A 101 1.73 -13.99 8.92
CA PHE A 101 0.95 -15.13 8.42
C PHE A 101 1.87 -16.14 7.72
N HIS A 102 2.78 -15.66 6.86
CA HIS A 102 3.78 -16.50 6.21
C HIS A 102 4.77 -17.12 7.22
N GLU A 103 5.28 -16.34 8.18
CA GLU A 103 6.23 -16.81 9.21
C GLU A 103 5.62 -17.89 10.12
N PHE A 104 4.35 -17.74 10.50
CA PHE A 104 3.63 -18.69 11.37
C PHE A 104 2.86 -19.78 10.60
N GLY A 105 3.01 -19.85 9.27
CA GLY A 105 2.38 -20.89 8.43
C GLY A 105 0.85 -20.84 8.46
N ILE A 106 0.26 -19.64 8.51
CA ILE A 106 -1.17 -19.44 8.30
C ILE A 106 -1.40 -19.36 6.80
N ASP A 107 -1.80 -20.50 6.21
CA ASP A 107 -2.17 -20.57 4.81
C ASP A 107 -3.60 -20.08 4.61
N LEU A 108 -3.76 -18.94 3.94
CA LEU A 108 -5.05 -18.36 3.58
C LEU A 108 -5.01 -17.96 2.10
N PRO A 109 -6.04 -18.30 1.31
CA PRO A 109 -6.13 -17.82 -0.06
C PRO A 109 -6.03 -16.29 -0.15
N GLU A 110 -5.32 -15.79 -1.16
CA GLU A 110 -5.03 -14.36 -1.33
C GLU A 110 -6.32 -13.53 -1.49
N ASP A 111 -7.32 -14.07 -2.18
CA ASP A 111 -8.62 -13.45 -2.37
C ASP A 111 -9.36 -13.30 -1.03
N ILE A 112 -9.39 -14.34 -0.19
CA ILE A 112 -10.01 -14.30 1.13
C ILE A 112 -9.32 -13.27 2.04
N PHE A 113 -7.98 -13.25 2.05
CA PHE A 113 -7.24 -12.22 2.81
C PHE A 113 -7.59 -10.82 2.30
N THR A 114 -7.70 -10.66 0.98
CA THR A 114 -8.08 -9.38 0.36
C THR A 114 -9.47 -8.93 0.78
N TYR A 115 -10.47 -9.81 0.72
CA TYR A 115 -11.83 -9.50 1.21
C TYR A 115 -11.83 -9.12 2.68
N MET A 116 -11.01 -9.76 3.52
CA MET A 116 -10.88 -9.39 4.94
C MET A 116 -10.30 -8.00 5.14
N ILE A 117 -9.41 -7.51 4.26
CA ILE A 117 -8.91 -6.13 4.25
C ILE A 117 -10.03 -5.17 3.83
N LEU A 118 -10.75 -5.49 2.74
CA LEU A 118 -11.84 -4.66 2.21
C LEU A 118 -12.96 -4.45 3.23
N ASP A 119 -13.30 -5.50 3.98
CA ASP A 119 -14.26 -5.47 5.09
C ASP A 119 -13.87 -4.47 6.21
N LYS A 120 -12.59 -4.09 6.33
CA LYS A 120 -12.16 -3.07 7.30
C LYS A 120 -12.34 -1.64 6.81
N LEU A 121 -12.61 -1.43 5.52
CA LEU A 121 -12.74 -0.11 4.95
C LEU A 121 -14.12 0.50 5.27
N PRO A 122 -14.20 1.79 5.58
CA PRO A 122 -15.48 2.48 5.73
C PRO A 122 -16.19 2.59 4.38
N LEU A 123 -17.52 2.68 4.41
CA LEU A 123 -18.37 2.87 3.21
C LEU A 123 -17.95 4.05 2.31
N ALA A 124 -17.29 5.06 2.88
CA ALA A 124 -16.73 6.18 2.12
C ALA A 124 -15.68 5.74 1.08
N LEU A 125 -15.15 4.53 1.17
CA LEU A 125 -14.16 3.94 0.26
C LEU A 125 -14.73 2.80 -0.60
N ASP A 126 -16.06 2.66 -0.70
CA ASP A 126 -16.69 1.62 -1.52
C ASP A 126 -16.22 1.65 -2.98
N ASN A 127 -15.97 2.84 -3.53
CA ASN A 127 -15.39 3.01 -4.86
C ASN A 127 -13.98 2.39 -4.99
N VAL A 128 -13.17 2.42 -3.94
CA VAL A 128 -11.85 1.77 -3.92
C VAL A 128 -12.02 0.26 -3.87
N SER A 129 -12.95 -0.23 -3.04
CA SER A 129 -13.30 -1.66 -2.96
C SER A 129 -13.80 -2.20 -4.30
N GLU A 130 -14.72 -1.50 -4.97
CA GLU A 130 -15.25 -1.88 -6.29
C GLU A 130 -14.16 -1.90 -7.36
N ARG A 131 -13.22 -0.96 -7.33
CA ARG A 131 -12.08 -0.95 -8.26
C ARG A 131 -11.18 -2.16 -8.10
N ILE A 132 -11.12 -2.75 -6.91
CA ILE A 132 -10.34 -3.95 -6.62
C ILE A 132 -11.12 -5.18 -7.08
N THR A 133 -12.40 -5.29 -6.72
CA THR A 133 -13.23 -6.47 -7.02
C THR A 133 -13.63 -6.60 -8.48
N HIS A 134 -13.78 -5.48 -9.20
CA HIS A 134 -14.16 -5.46 -10.62
C HIS A 134 -12.97 -5.26 -11.56
N SER A 135 -11.74 -5.32 -11.05
CA SER A 135 -10.57 -5.29 -11.94
C SER A 135 -10.43 -6.62 -12.69
N ASP A 136 -9.97 -6.58 -13.94
CA ASP A 136 -9.61 -7.79 -14.71
C ASP A 136 -8.34 -8.49 -14.17
N LYS A 137 -7.83 -8.05 -13.00
CA LYS A 137 -6.61 -8.57 -12.37
C LYS A 137 -6.98 -9.53 -11.25
N GLU A 138 -6.04 -10.42 -10.93
CA GLU A 138 -6.18 -11.30 -9.77
C GLU A 138 -6.33 -10.47 -8.48
N ILE A 139 -7.25 -10.91 -7.62
CA ILE A 139 -7.58 -10.25 -6.36
C ILE A 139 -6.51 -10.64 -5.34
N THR A 140 -5.53 -9.76 -5.15
CA THR A 140 -4.41 -9.98 -4.23
C THR A 140 -4.35 -8.89 -3.15
N PRO A 141 -3.80 -9.21 -1.96
CA PRO A 141 -3.68 -8.22 -0.89
C PRO A 141 -2.77 -7.06 -1.30
N GLU A 142 -1.76 -7.30 -2.14
CA GLU A 142 -0.87 -6.29 -2.70
C GLU A 142 -1.63 -5.29 -3.57
N LEU A 143 -2.56 -5.77 -4.41
CA LEU A 143 -3.39 -4.92 -5.25
C LEU A 143 -4.24 -3.99 -4.39
N ALA A 144 -4.89 -4.53 -3.34
CA ALA A 144 -5.72 -3.74 -2.44
C ALA A 144 -4.92 -2.66 -1.70
N LEU A 145 -3.74 -3.02 -1.19
CA LEU A 145 -2.85 -2.07 -0.52
C LEU A 145 -2.33 -0.98 -1.46
N GLU A 146 -2.06 -1.31 -2.73
CA GLU A 146 -1.63 -0.33 -3.72
C GLU A 146 -2.77 0.62 -4.10
N GLN A 147 -4.01 0.13 -4.26
CA GLN A 147 -5.15 1.02 -4.51
C GLN A 147 -5.40 1.99 -3.34
N LEU A 148 -5.24 1.53 -2.09
CA LEU A 148 -5.31 2.40 -0.91
C LEU A 148 -4.20 3.46 -0.90
N ARG A 149 -2.99 3.10 -1.35
CA ARG A 149 -1.87 4.03 -1.49
C ARG A 149 -2.14 5.09 -2.55
N VAL A 150 -2.65 4.68 -3.71
CA VAL A 150 -3.05 5.59 -4.80
C VAL A 150 -4.12 6.55 -4.30
N TYR A 151 -5.17 6.03 -3.66
CA TYR A 151 -6.23 6.85 -3.07
C TYR A 151 -5.67 7.90 -2.09
N HIS A 152 -4.78 7.49 -1.19
CA HIS A 152 -4.15 8.41 -0.25
C HIS A 152 -3.32 9.50 -0.94
N ASN A 153 -2.57 9.15 -1.99
CA ASN A 153 -1.78 10.12 -2.75
C ASN A 153 -2.68 11.11 -3.50
N ASP A 154 -3.79 10.63 -4.08
CA ASP A 154 -4.78 11.48 -4.75
C ASP A 154 -5.41 12.47 -3.75
N GLN A 155 -5.75 12.02 -2.54
CA GLN A 155 -6.25 12.90 -1.48
C GLN A 155 -5.24 13.98 -1.10
N GLN A 156 -3.94 13.66 -1.04
CA GLN A 156 -2.91 14.67 -0.77
C GLN A 156 -2.74 15.66 -1.93
N ALA A 157 -2.80 15.18 -3.17
CA ALA A 157 -2.72 16.03 -4.35
C ALA A 157 -3.90 17.02 -4.43
N MET A 158 -5.10 16.58 -4.03
CA MET A 158 -6.30 17.42 -4.00
C MET A 158 -6.39 18.31 -2.75
N GLY A 159 -5.88 17.85 -1.59
CA GLY A 159 -5.93 18.57 -0.31
C GLY A 159 -4.77 19.55 -0.06
N GLY A 160 -3.66 19.43 -0.78
CA GLY A 160 -2.51 20.34 -0.69
C GLY A 160 -2.69 21.69 -1.41
N GLY A 161 -3.81 21.86 -2.12
CA GLY A 161 -4.15 23.07 -2.86
C GLY A 161 -4.78 24.16 -2.00
N SER A 162 -4.05 24.74 -1.03
CA SER A 162 -4.30 26.13 -0.65
C SER A 162 -3.73 27.07 -1.74
N GLY A 163 -4.19 26.85 -2.97
CA GLY A 163 -3.83 27.59 -4.15
C GLY A 163 -5.12 27.89 -4.90
N SER A 164 -5.52 29.15 -4.86
CA SER A 164 -6.57 29.70 -5.70
C SER A 164 -6.40 29.26 -7.16
N LYS A 165 -7.53 28.84 -7.76
CA LYS A 165 -7.79 28.48 -9.16
C LYS A 165 -7.71 26.98 -9.48
N ASN A 166 -8.91 26.40 -9.51
CA ASN A 166 -9.25 25.28 -10.35
C ASN A 166 -8.77 25.55 -11.79
N ASP A 167 -7.79 24.80 -12.25
CA ASP A 167 -7.79 24.29 -13.60
C ASP A 167 -7.15 22.89 -13.55
N PRO A 168 -7.90 21.81 -13.87
CA PRO A 168 -7.24 20.55 -14.16
C PRO A 168 -6.31 20.77 -15.36
N ILE A 169 -5.13 20.16 -15.35
CA ILE A 169 -4.30 20.01 -16.55
C ILE A 169 -5.04 19.03 -17.49
N ALA A 170 -6.14 19.48 -18.07
CA ALA A 170 -6.55 19.04 -19.37
C ALA A 170 -5.51 19.59 -20.35
N LEU A 171 -5.17 18.81 -21.37
CA LEU A 171 -4.63 19.33 -22.63
C LEU A 171 -5.69 20.31 -23.20
N LEU A 172 -5.72 21.53 -22.65
CA LEU A 172 -6.51 22.62 -23.16
C LEU A 172 -5.85 23.00 -24.48
N THR A 173 -6.37 22.39 -25.56
CA THR A 173 -6.48 23.12 -26.81
C THR A 173 -7.33 24.34 -26.51
N ASP A 174 -6.66 25.42 -26.11
CA ASP A 174 -7.26 26.73 -25.94
C ASP A 174 -7.80 27.14 -27.31
N ASN A 175 -9.08 26.83 -27.54
CA ASN A 175 -9.82 27.21 -28.74
C ASN A 175 -10.07 28.73 -28.80
N SER A 176 -9.48 29.54 -27.90
CA SER A 176 -9.58 30.97 -28.05
C SER A 176 -8.95 31.39 -29.38
N ARG A 177 -9.69 32.21 -30.13
CA ARG A 177 -9.18 32.89 -31.34
C ARG A 177 -8.40 34.16 -30.99
N LYS A 178 -8.02 34.33 -29.72
CA LYS A 178 -7.40 35.54 -29.20
C LYS A 178 -5.87 35.41 -29.28
N CYS A 179 -5.21 36.44 -29.78
CA CYS A 179 -3.76 36.53 -29.80
C CYS A 179 -3.25 36.96 -28.41
N LYS A 180 -2.09 36.43 -27.98
CA LYS A 180 -1.42 36.80 -26.72
C LYS A 180 -0.39 37.91 -26.98
N LYS A 181 0.03 38.63 -25.93
CA LYS A 181 1.02 39.72 -26.04
C LYS A 181 2.30 39.19 -26.68
N ASN A 182 2.70 39.75 -27.81
CA ASN A 182 3.83 39.32 -28.67
C ASN A 182 3.68 37.94 -29.32
N ALA A 183 2.48 37.37 -29.42
CA ALA A 183 2.27 36.08 -30.08
C ALA A 183 0.95 36.04 -30.88
N HIS A 184 1.05 35.76 -32.18
CA HIS A 184 -0.11 35.55 -33.02
C HIS A 184 -0.70 34.15 -32.83
N ASN A 185 -2.02 34.07 -32.77
CA ASN A 185 -2.73 32.80 -32.74
C ASN A 185 -3.18 32.45 -34.17
N PRO A 186 -2.71 31.33 -34.76
CA PRO A 186 -3.09 30.91 -36.11
C PRO A 186 -4.59 30.67 -36.30
N LEU A 187 -5.34 30.45 -35.22
CA LEU A 187 -6.79 30.27 -35.23
C LEU A 187 -7.55 31.61 -35.14
N SER A 188 -6.86 32.74 -35.12
CA SER A 188 -7.49 34.06 -35.09
C SER A 188 -8.08 34.46 -36.44
N GLY A 189 -9.10 35.31 -36.43
CA GLY A 189 -9.79 35.78 -37.65
C GLY A 189 -9.03 36.84 -38.47
N HIS A 190 -7.74 37.04 -38.21
CA HIS A 190 -6.89 37.99 -38.93
C HIS A 190 -5.53 37.35 -39.22
N SER A 191 -4.80 37.87 -40.21
CA SER A 191 -3.45 37.40 -40.53
C SER A 191 -2.42 37.90 -39.52
N GLU A 192 -1.32 37.16 -39.35
CA GLU A 192 -0.20 37.51 -38.45
C GLU A 192 0.33 38.94 -38.68
N SER A 193 0.43 39.34 -39.94
CA SER A 193 0.88 40.68 -40.37
C SER A 193 0.01 41.84 -39.86
N ASN A 194 -1.25 41.56 -39.49
CA ASN A 194 -2.21 42.55 -39.01
C ASN A 194 -2.54 42.36 -37.53
N CYS A 195 -1.82 41.48 -36.82
CA CYS A 195 -2.01 41.23 -35.40
C CYS A 195 -1.45 42.38 -34.56
N TRP A 196 -2.32 43.19 -33.96
CA TRP A 196 -1.90 44.31 -33.10
C TRP A 196 -1.26 43.87 -31.79
N MET A 197 -1.46 42.60 -31.44
CA MET A 197 -0.84 41.98 -30.28
C MET A 197 0.62 41.58 -30.55
N LEU A 198 1.00 41.40 -31.83
CA LEU A 198 2.36 41.17 -32.31
C LEU A 198 3.02 42.51 -32.72
N TYR A 199 2.25 43.42 -33.33
CA TYR A 199 2.70 44.74 -33.77
C TYR A 199 1.82 45.86 -33.18
N PRO A 200 2.14 46.35 -31.96
CA PRO A 200 1.36 47.39 -31.26
C PRO A 200 1.17 48.68 -32.07
N GLU A 201 2.12 49.01 -32.95
CA GLU A 201 2.10 50.19 -33.83
C GLU A 201 0.98 50.15 -34.90
N ARG A 202 0.39 48.97 -35.15
CA ARG A 202 -0.69 48.79 -36.13
C ARG A 202 -2.09 48.94 -35.53
N ARG A 203 -2.17 49.22 -34.22
CA ARG A 203 -3.44 49.40 -33.52
C ARG A 203 -4.17 50.63 -34.06
N PRO A 204 -5.40 50.51 -34.60
CA PRO A 204 -6.17 51.66 -35.05
C PRO A 204 -6.38 52.63 -33.90
N ALA A 205 -6.20 53.92 -34.17
CA ALA A 205 -6.58 54.97 -33.24
C ALA A 205 -8.09 54.84 -32.95
N HIS A 206 -8.45 54.99 -31.68
CA HIS A 206 -9.80 54.74 -31.18
C HIS A 206 -10.80 55.64 -31.91
N LEU A 207 -11.60 55.08 -32.82
CA LEU A 207 -12.77 55.79 -33.34
C LEU A 207 -13.79 55.93 -32.20
N PRO A 208 -14.42 57.11 -32.03
CA PRO A 208 -15.51 57.25 -31.08
C PRO A 208 -16.67 56.35 -31.50
N ARG A 209 -17.24 55.69 -30.50
CA ARG A 209 -18.29 54.68 -30.59
C ARG A 209 -19.51 55.26 -31.32
N SER A 210 -19.73 54.84 -32.58
CA SER A 210 -20.98 55.13 -33.28
C SER A 210 -22.09 54.25 -32.70
N SER A 211 -23.15 54.90 -32.22
CA SER A 211 -24.37 54.30 -31.69
C SER A 211 -25.07 53.48 -32.77
N GLY A 212 -24.85 52.16 -32.77
CA GLY A 212 -25.56 51.21 -33.62
C GLY A 212 -26.69 50.53 -32.84
N ASN A 213 -27.92 50.86 -33.20
CA ASN A 213 -29.17 50.40 -32.60
C ASN A 213 -29.27 48.86 -32.47
N CYS A 214 -29.68 48.41 -31.29
CA CYS A 214 -30.26 47.08 -31.09
C CYS A 214 -31.72 47.15 -31.54
N THR A 215 -32.11 46.40 -32.58
CA THR A 215 -33.52 46.15 -32.89
C THR A 215 -33.93 44.87 -32.18
N GLU A 216 -34.79 45.01 -31.17
CA GLU A 216 -35.45 43.90 -30.49
C GLU A 216 -36.54 43.32 -31.42
N ALA A 217 -36.42 42.04 -31.76
CA ALA A 217 -37.52 41.27 -32.32
C ALA A 217 -38.33 40.66 -31.16
N THR A 218 -39.49 41.23 -30.86
CA THR A 218 -40.46 40.64 -29.92
C THR A 218 -41.44 39.76 -30.68
N THR A 219 -41.56 38.53 -30.23
CA THR A 219 -42.46 37.46 -30.66
C THR A 219 -43.93 37.86 -30.53
N GLY A 220 -44.70 37.69 -31.61
CA GLY A 220 -46.16 37.84 -31.61
C GLY A 220 -46.87 36.64 -30.99
N LYS A 221 -47.82 36.93 -30.10
CA LYS A 221 -48.95 36.07 -29.74
C LYS A 221 -50.23 36.82 -30.14
N ASN A 222 -50.98 36.24 -31.07
CA ASN A 222 -52.43 36.12 -31.03
C ASN A 222 -52.87 35.07 -32.05
#